data_AF-A0A4V6JH59-F1
#
_entry.id   AF-A0A4V6JH59-F1
#
_cell.length_a   1.000
_cell.length_b   1.000
_cell.length_c   1.000
_cell.angle_alpha   90.00
_cell.angle_beta   90.00
_cell.angle_gamma   90.00
#
_symmetry.space_group_name_H-M   'P 1'
#
loop_
_entity.id
_entity.type
_entity.pdbx_description
1 polymer ?
#
loop_
_entity_poly.entity_id
_entity_poly.type
_entity_poly.pdbx_seq_one_letter_code
_entity_poly.pdbx_strand_id
1 'polypeptide(L)'
;MISRFGMHADVESGDGEVHRCNIRRTIRSLVTGDRVVWRPGKAAAEGVTVKGIVEAVHERTSVLTRPDFYDGVKPIAANIDQTRHCLGDPARAVAEYYRRYLVACETLQVEPLIVLNKIDLLDSEGMDFVNEQMDIYRKIGYRVLMVSSRTQNGLQPLEEALTDRISIFAGQSGVGKSSLLNNLLVYNKRF
;
A
#
# COMPACT_ATOMS: atom_id res chain seq x y z
N MET A 1 5.52 12.35 -0.96
CA MET A 1 6.67 11.84 -0.17
C MET A 1 6.69 10.32 -0.30
N ILE A 2 7.81 9.75 -0.75
CA ILE A 2 7.95 8.33 -1.13
C ILE A 2 8.35 7.48 0.07
N SER A 3 9.38 7.87 0.81
CA SER A 3 9.92 7.08 1.92
C SER A 3 10.43 7.96 3.05
N ARG A 4 10.36 7.45 4.28
CA ARG A 4 10.87 8.10 5.50
C ARG A 4 12.09 7.37 6.04
N PHE A 5 13.18 8.10 6.22
CA PHE A 5 14.42 7.61 6.84
C PHE A 5 14.75 8.48 8.07
N GLY A 6 14.00 8.31 9.14
CA GLY A 6 14.19 9.06 10.39
C GLY A 6 14.03 10.57 10.21
N MET A 7 15.16 11.28 10.14
CA MET A 7 15.27 12.75 9.97
C MET A 7 15.25 13.22 8.52
N HIS A 8 15.32 12.28 7.57
CA HIS A 8 15.27 12.55 6.13
C HIS A 8 14.02 11.92 5.50
N ALA A 9 13.58 12.47 4.38
CA ALA A 9 12.51 11.91 3.56
C ALA A 9 12.89 12.01 2.08
N ASP A 10 12.56 10.99 1.32
CA ASP A 10 12.69 11.01 -0.14
C ASP A 10 11.39 11.57 -0.73
N VAL A 11 11.50 12.64 -1.52
CA VAL A 11 10.38 13.40 -2.09
C VAL A 11 10.46 13.32 -3.61
N GLU A 12 9.35 12.93 -4.24
CA GLU A 12 9.19 12.97 -5.69
C GLU A 12 8.73 14.36 -6.11
N SER A 13 9.39 14.95 -7.11
CA SER A 13 8.89 16.15 -7.80
C SER A 13 7.76 15.81 -8.78
N GLY A 14 7.04 16.81 -9.29
CA GLY A 14 5.99 16.59 -10.30
C GLY A 14 6.55 16.07 -11.64
N ASP A 15 7.85 16.21 -11.81
CA ASP A 15 8.69 15.82 -12.94
C ASP A 15 9.29 14.41 -12.75
N GLY A 16 8.96 13.72 -11.64
CA GLY A 16 9.36 12.33 -11.37
C GLY A 16 10.76 12.18 -10.78
N GLU A 17 11.48 13.28 -10.54
CA GLU A 17 12.79 13.22 -9.89
C GLU A 17 12.66 13.00 -8.38
N VAL A 18 13.52 12.13 -7.84
CA VAL A 18 13.56 11.83 -6.41
C VAL A 18 14.65 12.64 -5.72
N HIS A 19 14.25 13.46 -4.75
CA HIS A 19 15.12 14.30 -3.96
C HIS A 19 15.09 13.91 -2.49
N ARG A 20 16.25 13.58 -1.93
CA ARG A 20 16.42 13.37 -0.49
C ARG A 20 16.42 14.71 0.24
N CYS A 21 15.43 14.91 1.10
CA CYS A 21 15.17 16.16 1.79
C CYS A 21 15.28 16.02 3.32
N ASN A 22 15.76 17.07 3.98
CA ASN A 22 15.65 17.21 5.43
C ASN A 22 14.22 17.58 5.83
N ILE A 23 13.80 17.16 7.02
CA ILE A 23 12.48 17.49 7.56
C ILE A 23 12.62 18.69 8.51
N ARG A 24 11.82 19.73 8.29
CA ARG A 24 11.79 20.89 9.19
C ARG A 24 11.26 20.48 10.57
N ARG A 25 11.90 20.94 11.65
CA ARG A 25 11.55 20.59 13.04
C ARG A 25 10.11 20.90 13.44
N THR A 26 9.45 21.82 12.75
CA THR A 26 8.03 22.17 12.98
C THR A 26 7.07 21.08 12.52
N ILE A 27 7.50 20.17 11.64
CA ILE A 27 6.69 19.07 11.13
C ILE A 27 6.66 17.95 12.19
N ARG A 28 5.51 17.79 12.85
CA ARG A 28 5.31 16.79 13.91
C ARG A 28 5.17 15.37 13.37
N SER A 29 4.54 15.23 12.19
CA SER A 29 4.25 13.95 11.57
C SER A 29 4.45 14.05 10.07
N LEU A 30 5.18 13.10 9.52
CA LEU A 30 5.37 12.92 8.08
C LEU A 30 5.35 11.42 7.80
N VAL A 31 4.54 10.97 6.85
CA VAL A 31 4.41 9.54 6.50
C VAL A 31 4.42 9.37 4.99
N THR A 32 4.67 8.14 4.53
CA THR A 32 4.58 7.80 3.11
C THR A 32 3.19 8.14 2.57
N GLY A 33 3.15 8.75 1.38
CA GLY A 33 1.93 9.24 0.74
C GLY A 33 1.56 10.69 1.10
N ASP A 34 2.24 11.33 2.07
CA ASP A 34 2.02 12.75 2.35
C ASP A 34 2.38 13.62 1.13
N ARG A 35 1.47 14.53 0.77
CA ARG A 35 1.72 15.63 -0.18
C ARG A 35 2.44 16.74 0.58
N VAL A 36 3.60 17.17 0.08
CA VAL A 36 4.49 18.06 0.82
C VAL A 36 4.92 19.26 -0.02
N VAL A 37 5.10 20.39 0.66
CA VAL A 37 5.80 21.55 0.11
C VAL A 37 7.26 21.41 0.49
N TRP A 38 8.13 21.34 -0.51
CA TRP A 38 9.57 21.23 -0.31
C TRP A 38 10.29 22.25 -1.18
N ARG A 39 11.50 22.62 -0.76
CA ARG A 39 12.40 23.49 -1.53
C ARG A 39 13.70 22.75 -1.80
N PRO A 40 14.21 22.74 -3.04
CA PRO A 40 15.55 22.25 -3.31
C PRO A 40 16.58 23.11 -2.58
N GLY A 41 17.61 22.46 -2.05
CA GLY A 41 18.79 23.12 -1.53
C GLY A 41 19.54 23.78 -2.68
N LYS A 42 20.23 24.88 -2.41
CA LYS A 42 21.20 25.42 -3.38
C LYS A 42 22.20 24.31 -3.71
N ALA A 43 22.60 24.21 -4.99
CA ALA A 43 23.54 23.21 -5.50
C ALA A 43 24.69 23.05 -4.50
N ALA A 44 24.62 21.99 -3.71
CA ALA A 44 25.64 21.69 -2.75
C ALA A 44 26.86 21.20 -3.52
N ALA A 45 28.04 21.54 -3.02
CA ALA A 45 29.31 21.05 -3.57
C ALA A 45 29.25 19.53 -3.82
N GLU A 46 29.97 19.06 -4.84
CA GLU A 46 30.09 17.63 -5.15
C GLU A 46 30.27 16.80 -3.86
N GLY A 47 29.34 15.87 -3.61
CA GLY A 47 29.39 14.96 -2.46
C GLY A 47 28.29 15.13 -1.40
N VAL A 48 27.41 16.14 -1.49
CA VAL A 48 26.29 16.27 -0.53
C VAL A 48 25.06 15.46 -0.96
N THR A 49 24.67 14.51 -0.10
CA THR A 49 23.58 13.56 -0.33
C THR A 49 22.18 14.11 -0.05
N VAL A 50 22.07 15.27 0.59
CA VAL A 50 20.79 15.91 0.94
C VAL A 50 20.57 17.13 0.04
N LYS A 51 19.52 17.06 -0.78
CA LYS A 51 19.24 18.00 -1.88
C LYS A 51 18.08 18.95 -1.60
N GLY A 52 17.48 18.96 -0.41
CA GLY A 52 16.34 19.85 -0.12
C GLY A 52 15.86 19.86 1.33
N ILE A 53 14.82 20.64 1.57
CA ILE A 53 14.10 20.72 2.85
C ILE A 53 12.59 20.67 2.63
N VAL A 54 11.90 19.84 3.41
CA VAL A 54 10.44 19.80 3.50
C VAL A 54 10.00 20.91 4.45
N GLU A 55 9.21 21.86 3.94
CA GLU A 55 8.78 23.03 4.70
C GLU A 55 7.41 22.86 5.35
N ALA A 56 6.50 22.18 4.65
CA ALA A 56 5.13 21.96 5.10
C ALA A 56 4.54 20.65 4.52
N VAL A 57 3.48 20.19 5.16
CA VAL A 57 2.70 19.01 4.76
C VAL A 57 1.27 19.47 4.52
N HIS A 58 0.66 19.09 3.40
CA HIS A 58 -0.74 19.40 3.11
C HIS A 58 -1.69 18.61 4.03
N GLU A 59 -2.94 19.06 4.11
CA GLU A 59 -3.99 18.29 4.79
C GLU A 59 -4.15 16.91 4.16
N ARG A 60 -4.35 15.91 5.02
CA ARG A 60 -4.45 14.52 4.62
C ARG A 60 -5.90 14.19 4.30
N THR A 61 -6.14 13.51 3.18
CA THR A 61 -7.48 13.02 2.83
C THR A 61 -7.83 11.75 3.60
N SER A 62 -6.83 10.91 3.90
CA SER A 62 -6.97 9.71 4.73
C SER A 62 -5.68 9.42 5.49
N VAL A 63 -5.77 8.71 6.61
CA VAL A 63 -4.61 8.37 7.46
C VAL A 63 -4.72 6.93 7.95
N LEU A 64 -3.82 6.07 7.52
CA LEU A 64 -3.69 4.73 8.09
C LEU A 64 -2.86 4.80 9.36
N THR A 65 -3.45 4.38 10.47
CA THR A 65 -2.77 4.35 11.76
C THR A 65 -2.59 2.93 12.28
N ARG A 66 -1.45 2.68 12.91
CA ARG A 66 -1.18 1.44 13.63
C ARG A 66 -1.18 1.70 15.13
N PRO A 67 -1.96 0.96 15.93
CA PRO A 67 -1.83 0.99 17.37
C PRO A 67 -0.49 0.35 17.77
N ASP A 68 0.29 1.09 18.54
CA ASP A 68 1.54 0.67 19.17
C ASP A 68 1.27 0.51 20.67
N PHE A 69 1.68 -0.62 21.25
CA PHE A 69 1.33 -1.00 22.63
C PHE A 69 1.86 0.00 23.68
N TYR A 70 2.94 0.72 23.38
CA TYR A 70 3.58 1.65 24.30
C TYR A 70 3.44 3.12 23.88
N ASP A 71 3.36 3.39 22.57
CA ASP A 71 3.43 4.76 22.03
C ASP A 71 2.09 5.28 21.48
N GLY A 72 0.99 4.56 21.74
CA GLY A 72 -0.33 4.94 21.27
C GLY A 72 -0.50 4.74 19.76
N VAL A 73 -1.33 5.58 19.13
CA VAL A 73 -1.71 5.43 17.72
C VAL A 73 -0.73 6.20 16.83
N LYS A 74 0.05 5.48 16.00
CA LYS A 74 1.01 6.09 15.07
C LYS A 74 0.50 6.05 13.63
N PRO A 75 0.50 7.18 12.90
CA PRO A 75 0.23 7.15 11.47
C PRO A 75 1.38 6.45 10.73
N ILE A 76 1.05 5.54 9.83
CA ILE A 76 2.02 4.77 9.02
C ILE A 76 1.98 5.16 7.54
N ALA A 77 0.84 5.64 7.04
CA ALA A 77 0.67 6.14 5.68
C ALA A 77 -0.51 7.11 5.60
N ALA A 78 -0.54 7.97 4.58
CA ALA A 78 -1.58 8.97 4.36
C ALA A 78 -1.94 9.12 2.89
N ASN A 79 -3.09 9.74 2.60
CA ASN A 79 -3.63 9.97 1.26
C ASN A 79 -3.77 8.68 0.45
N ILE A 80 -4.36 7.69 1.10
CA ILE A 80 -4.63 6.36 0.57
C ILE A 80 -6.04 6.38 0.00
N ASP A 81 -6.17 6.06 -1.27
CA ASP A 81 -7.48 5.99 -1.93
C ASP A 81 -8.09 4.59 -1.77
N GLN A 82 -7.22 3.58 -1.70
CA GLN A 82 -7.63 2.19 -1.60
C GLN A 82 -6.76 1.40 -0.65
N THR A 83 -7.41 0.50 0.08
CA THR A 83 -6.69 -0.52 0.83
C THR A 83 -6.96 -1.86 0.19
N ARG A 84 -5.89 -2.65 0.05
CA ARG A 84 -5.94 -4.02 -0.46
C ARG A 84 -5.49 -4.99 0.58
N HIS A 85 -6.25 -6.06 0.69
CA HIS A 85 -5.92 -7.12 1.60
C HIS A 85 -5.40 -8.32 0.83
N CYS A 86 -4.09 -8.56 0.91
CA CYS A 86 -3.48 -9.75 0.35
C CYS A 86 -3.45 -10.86 1.38
N LEU A 87 -4.20 -11.92 1.11
CA LEU A 87 -4.13 -13.15 1.87
C LEU A 87 -3.26 -14.17 1.17
N GLY A 88 -2.55 -14.93 2.01
CA GLY A 88 -1.56 -15.90 1.57
C GLY A 88 -2.23 -17.20 1.24
N ASP A 89 -2.19 -18.12 2.19
CA ASP A 89 -2.81 -19.44 2.05
C ASP A 89 -4.35 -19.31 2.09
N PRO A 90 -5.06 -19.63 0.98
CA PRO A 90 -6.51 -19.58 0.94
C PRO A 90 -7.17 -20.53 1.95
N ALA A 91 -6.51 -21.62 2.34
CA ALA A 91 -7.00 -22.55 3.35
C ALA A 91 -6.97 -21.97 4.78
N ARG A 92 -6.19 -20.92 5.00
CA ARG A 92 -6.10 -20.19 6.28
C ARG A 92 -6.80 -18.84 6.26
N ALA A 93 -7.65 -18.59 5.27
CA ALA A 93 -8.44 -17.36 5.17
C ALA A 93 -9.52 -17.30 6.27
N VAL A 94 -9.12 -16.98 7.51
CA VAL A 94 -10.03 -16.92 8.66
C VAL A 94 -10.99 -15.73 8.51
N ALA A 95 -12.29 -16.00 8.50
CA ALA A 95 -13.37 -15.00 8.38
C ALA A 95 -13.22 -13.79 9.32
N GLU A 96 -12.66 -13.99 10.51
CA GLU A 96 -12.43 -12.92 11.49
C GLU A 96 -11.48 -11.82 11.00
N TYR A 97 -10.46 -12.19 10.21
CA TYR A 97 -9.46 -11.23 9.74
C TYR A 97 -10.03 -10.29 8.68
N TYR A 98 -10.90 -10.81 7.80
CA TYR A 98 -11.65 -10.01 6.84
C TYR A 98 -12.55 -8.99 7.54
N ARG A 99 -13.27 -9.41 8.60
CA ARG A 99 -14.20 -8.53 9.31
C ARG A 99 -13.49 -7.31 9.91
N ARG A 100 -12.39 -7.53 10.64
CA ARG A 100 -11.62 -6.43 11.24
C ARG A 100 -11.02 -5.50 10.19
N TYR A 101 -10.58 -6.08 9.08
CA TYR A 101 -10.04 -5.31 7.96
C TYR A 101 -11.12 -4.43 7.30
N LEU A 102 -12.26 -5.01 6.94
CA LEU A 102 -13.37 -4.27 6.30
C LEU A 102 -13.86 -3.14 7.21
N VAL A 103 -14.00 -3.39 8.52
CA VAL A 103 -14.35 -2.33 9.49
C VAL A 103 -13.32 -1.19 9.50
N ALA A 104 -12.04 -1.50 9.40
CA ALA A 104 -11.00 -0.47 9.30
C ALA A 104 -11.09 0.32 8.00
N CYS A 105 -11.42 -0.32 6.87
CA CYS A 105 -11.58 0.34 5.58
C CYS A 105 -12.77 1.32 5.61
N GLU A 106 -13.90 0.87 6.14
CA GLU A 106 -15.10 1.70 6.30
C GLU A 106 -14.85 2.90 7.25
N THR A 107 -14.13 2.67 8.35
CA THR A 107 -13.74 3.75 9.29
C THR A 107 -12.84 4.80 8.63
N LEU A 108 -11.99 4.36 7.68
CA LEU A 108 -11.08 5.23 6.95
C LEU A 108 -11.70 5.79 5.65
N GLN A 109 -12.94 5.43 5.32
CA GLN A 109 -13.63 5.79 4.07
C GLN A 109 -12.82 5.46 2.80
N VAL A 110 -12.09 4.33 2.83
CA VAL A 110 -11.30 3.84 1.69
C VAL A 110 -11.97 2.61 1.09
N GLU A 111 -11.96 2.50 -0.23
CA GLU A 111 -12.56 1.35 -0.93
C GLU A 111 -11.73 0.08 -0.66
N PRO A 112 -12.30 -0.96 -0.03
CA PRO A 112 -11.59 -2.21 0.20
C PRO A 112 -11.60 -3.10 -1.05
N LEU A 113 -10.43 -3.65 -1.38
CA LEU A 113 -10.28 -4.71 -2.37
C LEU A 113 -9.69 -5.96 -1.73
N ILE A 114 -10.41 -7.07 -1.81
CA ILE A 114 -9.96 -8.36 -1.30
C ILE A 114 -9.13 -9.04 -2.39
N VAL A 115 -7.89 -9.41 -2.08
CA VAL A 115 -6.97 -10.10 -3.00
C VAL A 115 -6.50 -11.40 -2.36
N LEU A 116 -6.95 -12.52 -2.90
CA LEU A 116 -6.47 -13.86 -2.52
C LEU A 116 -5.29 -14.23 -3.39
N ASN A 117 -4.11 -14.35 -2.80
CA ASN A 117 -2.91 -14.81 -3.51
C ASN A 117 -2.79 -16.35 -3.41
N LYS A 118 -1.83 -16.92 -4.14
CA LYS A 118 -1.42 -18.33 -4.08
C LYS A 118 -2.52 -19.33 -4.43
N ILE A 119 -3.42 -18.96 -5.34
CA ILE A 119 -4.46 -19.87 -5.85
C ILE A 119 -3.87 -21.10 -6.56
N ASP A 120 -2.60 -21.05 -6.94
CA ASP A 120 -1.83 -22.18 -7.48
C ASP A 120 -1.61 -23.33 -6.48
N LEU A 121 -1.90 -23.12 -5.20
CA LEU A 121 -1.84 -24.15 -4.16
C LEU A 121 -3.15 -24.93 -4.01
N LEU A 122 -4.22 -24.49 -4.66
CA LEU A 122 -5.54 -25.11 -4.57
C LEU A 122 -5.75 -26.12 -5.70
N ASP A 123 -6.34 -27.25 -5.37
CA ASP A 123 -6.97 -28.14 -6.33
C ASP A 123 -8.39 -27.63 -6.68
N SER A 124 -9.11 -28.37 -7.53
CA SER A 124 -10.46 -27.97 -7.96
C SER A 124 -11.43 -27.84 -6.78
N GLU A 125 -11.39 -28.78 -5.83
CA GLU A 125 -12.28 -28.77 -4.66
C GLU A 125 -11.96 -27.60 -3.73
N GLY A 126 -10.69 -27.34 -3.46
CA GLY A 126 -10.24 -26.19 -2.68
C GLY A 126 -10.59 -24.86 -3.35
N MET A 127 -10.52 -24.79 -4.68
CA MET A 127 -10.89 -23.59 -5.43
C MET A 127 -12.40 -23.31 -5.35
N ASP A 128 -13.24 -24.34 -5.45
CA ASP A 128 -14.69 -24.22 -5.31
C ASP A 128 -15.08 -23.78 -3.89
N PHE A 129 -14.47 -24.39 -2.87
CA PHE A 129 -14.68 -24.00 -1.47
C PHE A 129 -14.33 -22.54 -1.23
N VAL A 130 -13.14 -22.09 -1.68
CA VAL A 130 -12.71 -20.69 -1.51
C VAL A 130 -13.64 -19.74 -2.26
N ASN A 131 -14.09 -20.10 -3.46
CA ASN A 131 -15.04 -19.29 -4.21
C ASN A 131 -16.37 -19.11 -3.48
N GLU A 132 -16.92 -20.18 -2.91
CA GLU A 132 -18.15 -20.14 -2.13
C GLU A 132 -18.00 -19.21 -0.90
N GLN A 133 -16.88 -19.31 -0.20
CA GLN A 133 -16.60 -18.42 0.94
C GLN A 133 -16.50 -16.95 0.50
N MET A 134 -15.90 -16.70 -0.67
CA MET A 134 -15.72 -15.35 -1.20
C MET A 134 -16.99 -14.75 -1.79
N ASP A 135 -17.93 -15.56 -2.24
CA ASP A 135 -19.22 -15.11 -2.76
C ASP A 135 -20.03 -14.32 -1.72
N ILE A 136 -19.85 -14.61 -0.44
CA ILE A 136 -20.45 -13.82 0.64
C ILE A 136 -20.00 -12.35 0.53
N TYR A 137 -18.72 -12.11 0.30
CA TYR A 137 -18.16 -10.76 0.15
C TYR A 137 -18.55 -10.11 -1.19
N ARG A 138 -18.64 -10.89 -2.27
CA ARG A 138 -19.11 -10.40 -3.57
C ARG A 138 -20.58 -9.95 -3.49
N LYS A 139 -21.44 -10.72 -2.80
CA LYS A 139 -22.87 -10.42 -2.62
C LYS A 139 -23.14 -9.15 -1.81
N ILE A 140 -22.25 -8.81 -0.88
CA ILE A 140 -22.33 -7.56 -0.11
C ILE A 140 -21.66 -6.37 -0.82
N GLY A 141 -21.23 -6.54 -2.08
CA GLY A 141 -20.73 -5.46 -2.94
C GLY A 141 -19.21 -5.27 -2.92
N TYR A 142 -18.45 -6.09 -2.18
CA TYR A 142 -16.99 -6.00 -2.20
C TYR A 142 -16.39 -6.69 -3.42
N ARG A 143 -15.36 -6.06 -3.97
CA ARG A 143 -14.58 -6.65 -5.06
C ARG A 143 -13.62 -7.70 -4.48
N VAL A 144 -13.60 -8.87 -5.10
CA VAL A 144 -12.70 -9.97 -4.74
C VAL A 144 -11.92 -10.40 -5.98
N LEU A 145 -10.60 -10.38 -5.90
CA LEU A 145 -9.69 -10.87 -6.92
C LEU A 145 -8.92 -12.08 -6.40
N MET A 146 -8.86 -13.11 -7.22
CA MET A 146 -8.09 -14.33 -6.99
C MET A 146 -6.89 -14.29 -7.91
N VAL A 147 -5.69 -14.36 -7.34
CA VAL A 147 -4.44 -14.17 -8.06
C VAL A 147 -3.40 -15.20 -7.66
N SER A 148 -2.43 -15.42 -8.53
CA SER A 148 -1.21 -16.13 -8.18
C SER A 148 -0.02 -15.36 -8.72
N SER A 149 0.85 -14.93 -7.80
CA SER A 149 2.14 -14.36 -8.19
C SER A 149 3.04 -15.36 -8.93
N ARG A 150 2.82 -16.67 -8.77
CA ARG A 150 3.65 -17.71 -9.39
C ARG A 150 3.23 -18.01 -10.81
N THR A 151 1.93 -18.17 -11.04
CA THR A 151 1.38 -18.49 -12.38
C THR A 151 0.98 -17.23 -13.15
N GLN A 152 1.08 -16.05 -12.55
CA GLN A 152 0.62 -14.76 -13.07
C GLN A 152 -0.87 -14.69 -13.37
N ASN A 153 -1.65 -15.67 -12.90
CA ASN A 153 -3.09 -15.69 -13.04
C ASN A 153 -3.72 -14.55 -12.21
N GLY A 154 -4.70 -13.85 -12.80
CA GLY A 154 -5.44 -12.77 -12.14
C GLY A 154 -4.66 -11.46 -11.93
N LEU A 155 -3.40 -11.37 -12.41
CA LEU A 155 -2.60 -10.15 -12.24
C LEU A 155 -3.09 -8.98 -13.09
N GLN A 156 -3.58 -9.21 -14.32
CA GLN A 156 -4.08 -8.13 -15.16
C GLN A 156 -5.30 -7.41 -14.55
N PRO A 157 -6.37 -8.10 -14.10
CA PRO A 157 -7.47 -7.45 -13.37
C PRO A 157 -7.01 -6.73 -12.09
N LEU A 158 -5.95 -7.23 -11.44
CA LEU A 158 -5.35 -6.60 -10.27
C LEU A 158 -4.66 -5.29 -10.64
N GLU A 159 -3.92 -5.27 -11.74
CA GLU A 159 -3.23 -4.10 -12.29
C GLU A 159 -4.22 -3.02 -12.72
N GLU A 160 -5.26 -3.38 -13.48
CA GLU A 160 -6.34 -2.45 -13.87
C GLU A 160 -7.03 -1.85 -12.65
N ALA A 161 -7.19 -2.63 -11.58
CA ALA A 161 -7.71 -2.08 -10.34
C ALA A 161 -6.74 -1.08 -9.69
N LEU A 162 -5.41 -1.25 -9.84
CA LEU A 162 -4.35 -0.39 -9.24
C LEU A 162 -4.16 0.94 -9.96
N THR A 163 -4.46 0.99 -11.26
CA THR A 163 -4.20 2.16 -12.10
C THR A 163 -4.81 3.43 -11.50
N ASP A 164 -4.00 4.48 -11.43
CA ASP A 164 -4.35 5.82 -10.94
C ASP A 164 -4.84 5.91 -9.49
N ARG A 165 -4.52 4.92 -8.63
CA ARG A 165 -4.95 4.88 -7.22
C ARG A 165 -3.80 4.60 -6.26
N ILE A 166 -3.74 5.33 -5.16
CA ILE A 166 -2.79 5.04 -4.08
C ILE A 166 -3.33 3.86 -3.26
N SER A 167 -2.76 2.67 -3.51
CA SER A 167 -3.16 1.41 -2.88
C SER A 167 -2.19 0.97 -1.79
N ILE A 168 -2.71 0.57 -0.63
CA ILE A 168 -1.92 -0.10 0.41
C ILE A 168 -2.14 -1.60 0.38
N PHE A 169 -1.05 -2.37 0.40
CA PHE A 169 -1.09 -3.82 0.58
C PHE A 169 -0.96 -4.20 2.07
N ALA A 170 -2.07 -4.58 2.68
CA ALA A 170 -2.15 -5.11 4.04
C ALA A 170 -2.29 -6.64 4.02
N GLY A 171 -1.74 -7.32 5.04
CA GLY A 171 -1.83 -8.77 5.18
C GLY A 171 -0.72 -9.35 6.05
N GLN A 172 -0.86 -10.59 6.54
CA GLN A 172 0.14 -11.24 7.39
C GLN A 172 1.51 -11.37 6.69
N SER A 173 2.58 -11.56 7.47
CA SER A 173 3.90 -11.87 6.91
C SER A 173 3.84 -13.19 6.12
N GLY A 174 4.54 -13.29 4.99
CA GLY A 174 4.58 -14.53 4.19
C GLY A 174 3.40 -14.77 3.22
N VAL A 175 2.43 -13.85 3.15
CA VAL A 175 1.29 -13.95 2.21
C VAL A 175 1.64 -13.65 0.74
N GLY A 176 2.86 -13.16 0.48
CA GLY A 176 3.32 -12.87 -0.88
C GLY A 176 3.10 -11.42 -1.35
N LYS A 177 2.93 -10.45 -0.44
CA LYS A 177 2.83 -9.02 -0.78
C LYS A 177 4.01 -8.54 -1.63
N SER A 178 5.24 -8.83 -1.21
CA SER A 178 6.44 -8.43 -1.96
C SER A 178 6.54 -9.14 -3.32
N SER A 179 6.11 -10.40 -3.40
CA SER A 179 6.07 -11.14 -4.67
C SER A 179 5.06 -10.55 -5.65
N LEU A 180 3.88 -10.17 -5.17
CA LEU A 180 2.87 -9.47 -5.98
C LEU A 180 3.37 -8.10 -6.43
N LEU A 181 3.93 -7.31 -5.51
CA LEU A 181 4.53 -6.02 -5.84
C LEU A 181 5.63 -6.15 -6.89
N ASN A 182 6.52 -7.14 -6.77
CA ASN A 182 7.55 -7.37 -7.78
C ASN A 182 6.96 -7.67 -9.15
N ASN A 183 5.91 -8.50 -9.25
CA ASN A 183 5.30 -8.78 -10.55
C ASN A 183 4.56 -7.57 -11.13
N LEU A 184 3.97 -6.73 -10.29
CA LEU A 184 3.20 -5.55 -10.71
C LEU A 184 4.10 -4.35 -11.04
N LEU A 185 5.24 -4.21 -10.34
CA LEU A 185 6.19 -3.10 -10.52
C LEU A 185 7.23 -3.36 -11.61
N VAL A 186 7.32 -4.60 -12.13
CA VAL A 186 8.21 -4.92 -13.26
C VAL A 186 7.57 -4.38 -14.54
N TYR A 187 7.55 -3.05 -14.72
CA TYR A 187 7.61 -2.34 -16.01
C TYR A 187 7.86 -0.83 -15.81
N ASN A 188 9.04 -0.48 -15.28
CA ASN A 188 9.76 0.73 -15.73
C ASN A 188 10.85 0.33 -16.74
N LYS A 189 10.49 -0.57 -17.67
CA LYS A 189 11.26 -0.97 -18.85
C LYS A 189 10.42 -0.73 -20.10
N ARG A 190 10.08 0.53 -20.40
CA ARG A 190 9.65 0.94 -21.74
C ARG A 190 10.10 2.38 -22.01
N PHE A 191 11.15 2.44 -22.84
CA PHE A 191 11.64 3.54 -23.69
C PHE A 191 12.10 4.84 -23.03
#